data_AF-A0A5C8I0I7-F1
#
_entry.id   AF-A0A5C8I0I7-F1
#
_cell.length_a   1.000
_cell.length_b   1.000
_cell.length_c   1.000
_cell.angle_alpha   90.00
_cell.angle_beta   90.00
_cell.angle_gamma   90.00
#
_symmetry.space_group_name_H-M   'P 1'
#
loop_
_entity.id
_entity.type
_entity.pdbx_description
1 polymer ?
#
loop_
_entity_poly.entity_id
_entity_poly.type
_entity_poly.pdbx_seq_one_letter_code
_entity_poly.pdbx_strand_id
1 'polypeptide(L)'
;MPGFAIDSPRYLEPTQDTDSLFRMLLELASEVWVLRDRLTLVERTLDEKGCLTRSDLDSAEPGPAAEAELAKERAQFVERLISSAHRADA
;
A
#
# COMPACT_ATOMS: atom_id res chain seq x y z
N MET A 1 43.02 17.62 19.98
CA MET A 1 42.50 16.26 19.73
C MET A 1 41.90 16.26 18.34
N PRO A 2 42.38 15.42 17.40
CA PRO A 2 41.87 15.36 16.03
C PRO A 2 40.44 14.83 16.00
N GLY A 3 39.68 15.28 15.00
CA GLY A 3 38.23 15.23 14.95
C GLY A 3 37.59 13.86 15.09
N PHE A 4 36.47 13.84 15.81
CA PHE A 4 35.44 12.82 15.69
C PHE A 4 35.02 12.75 14.21
N ALA A 5 35.48 11.73 13.49
CA ALA A 5 34.84 11.32 12.26
C ALA A 5 33.42 10.90 12.65
N ILE A 6 32.46 11.78 12.36
CA ILE A 6 31.04 11.42 12.41
C ILE A 6 30.86 10.49 11.21
N ASP A 7 30.91 9.19 11.49
CA ASP A 7 30.42 8.17 10.58
C ASP A 7 28.99 8.58 10.21
N SER A 8 28.81 9.07 8.98
CA SER A 8 27.50 9.35 8.42
C SER A 8 27.05 8.05 7.76
N PRO A 9 26.24 7.21 8.43
CA PRO A 9 25.78 5.99 7.79
C PRO A 9 24.99 6.37 6.54
N ARG A 10 25.57 6.03 5.38
CA ARG A 10 25.01 6.27 4.06
C ARG A 10 24.01 5.16 3.79
N TYR A 11 22.74 5.44 4.01
CA TYR A 11 21.68 4.48 3.70
C TYR A 11 21.20 4.59 2.24
N LEU A 12 21.41 5.73 1.56
CA LEU A 12 21.01 5.98 0.15
C LEU A 12 21.91 7.06 -0.49
N GLU A 13 22.19 6.98 -1.79
CA GLU A 13 22.86 8.04 -2.57
C GLU A 13 21.87 9.17 -2.96
N PRO A 14 22.15 10.45 -2.63
CA PRO A 14 21.11 11.49 -2.53
C PRO A 14 20.30 11.79 -3.80
N THR A 15 20.88 11.59 -4.99
CA THR A 15 20.28 12.05 -6.26
C THR A 15 19.65 10.94 -7.09
N GLN A 16 20.13 9.70 -7.03
CA GLN A 16 19.55 8.60 -7.81
C GLN A 16 18.44 7.86 -7.06
N ASP A 17 18.54 7.77 -5.74
CA ASP A 17 17.59 6.99 -4.95
C ASP A 17 16.29 7.78 -4.71
N THR A 18 16.37 9.10 -4.52
CA THR A 18 15.20 9.95 -4.28
C THR A 18 14.28 10.03 -5.51
N ASP A 19 14.85 10.22 -6.71
CA ASP A 19 14.07 10.30 -7.96
C ASP A 19 13.44 8.94 -8.31
N SER A 20 14.19 7.85 -8.09
CA SER A 20 13.69 6.48 -8.27
C SER A 20 12.53 6.17 -7.32
N LEU A 21 12.68 6.52 -6.03
CA LEU A 21 11.61 6.37 -5.03
C LEU A 21 10.38 7.21 -5.38
N PHE A 22 10.58 8.45 -5.84
CA PHE A 22 9.48 9.31 -6.26
C PHE A 22 8.72 8.71 -7.44
N ARG A 23 9.44 8.17 -8.43
CA ARG A 23 8.83 7.46 -9.57
C ARG A 23 8.04 6.24 -9.11
N MET A 24 8.61 5.41 -8.24
CA MET A 24 7.90 4.25 -7.66
C MET A 24 6.62 4.64 -6.93
N LEU A 25 6.65 5.73 -6.16
CA LEU A 25 5.48 6.28 -5.47
C LEU A 25 4.41 6.77 -6.43
N LEU A 26 4.79 7.45 -7.51
CA LEU A 26 3.85 7.90 -8.54
C LEU A 26 3.18 6.73 -9.26
N GLU A 27 3.94 5.71 -9.64
CA GLU A 27 3.37 4.49 -10.25
C GLU A 27 2.41 3.78 -9.28
N LEU A 28 2.79 3.64 -8.00
CA LEU A 28 1.91 3.06 -7.00
C LEU A 28 0.63 3.89 -6.80
N ALA A 29 0.74 5.22 -6.77
CA ALA A 29 -0.41 6.10 -6.65
C ALA A 29 -1.35 5.96 -7.86
N SER A 30 -0.81 5.80 -9.07
CA SER A 30 -1.58 5.53 -10.28
C SER A 30 -2.37 4.21 -10.16
N GLU A 31 -1.71 3.14 -9.74
CA GLU A 31 -2.37 1.83 -9.55
C GLU A 31 -3.45 1.87 -8.45
N VAL A 32 -3.19 2.59 -7.34
CA VAL A 32 -4.18 2.82 -6.28
C VAL A 32 -5.40 3.58 -6.82
N TRP A 33 -5.19 4.57 -7.68
CA TRP A 33 -6.29 5.30 -8.32
C TRP A 33 -7.14 4.37 -9.20
N VAL A 34 -6.50 3.54 -10.02
CA VAL A 34 -7.20 2.55 -10.86
C VAL A 34 -8.02 1.58 -10.02
N LEU A 35 -7.48 1.08 -8.90
CA LEU A 35 -8.21 0.21 -7.98
C LEU A 35 -9.42 0.93 -7.36
N ARG A 36 -9.28 2.20 -6.98
CA ARG A 36 -10.37 3.02 -6.43
C ARG A 36 -11.49 3.26 -7.44
N ASP A 37 -11.14 3.55 -8.69
CA ASP A 37 -12.11 3.70 -9.78
C ASP A 37 -12.86 2.38 -10.03
N ARG A 38 -12.14 1.26 -10.08
CA ARG A 38 -12.76 -0.06 -10.24
C ARG A 38 -13.69 -0.41 -9.08
N LEU A 39 -13.29 -0.14 -7.84
CA LEU A 39 -14.14 -0.36 -6.67
C LEU A 39 -15.41 0.51 -6.74
N THR A 40 -15.27 1.77 -7.12
CA THR A 40 -16.41 2.69 -7.31
C THR A 40 -17.39 2.17 -8.37
N LEU A 41 -16.88 1.63 -9.48
CA LEU A 41 -17.71 1.03 -10.52
C LEU A 41 -18.40 -0.26 -10.04
N VAL A 42 -17.71 -1.08 -9.25
CA VAL A 42 -18.29 -2.29 -8.65
C VAL A 42 -19.44 -1.92 -7.70
N GLU A 43 -19.23 -0.96 -6.80
CA GLU A 43 -20.27 -0.46 -5.89
C GLU A 43 -21.49 0.03 -6.66
N ARG A 44 -21.29 0.90 -7.67
CA ARG A 44 -22.39 1.41 -8.50
C ARG A 44 -23.13 0.30 -9.23
N THR A 45 -22.40 -0.64 -9.81
CA THR A 45 -23.01 -1.77 -10.55
C THR A 45 -23.84 -2.65 -9.62
N LEU A 46 -23.40 -2.85 -8.36
CA LEU A 46 -24.14 -3.66 -7.39
C LEU A 46 -25.36 -2.92 -6.84
N ASP A 47 -25.28 -1.60 -6.69
CA ASP A 47 -26.41 -0.74 -6.31
C ASP A 47 -27.49 -0.72 -7.41
N GLU A 48 -27.09 -0.53 -8.67
CA GLU A 48 -27.98 -0.59 -9.83
C GLU A 48 -28.69 -1.95 -9.98
N LYS A 49 -28.05 -3.03 -9.52
CA LYS A 49 -28.63 -4.39 -9.49
C LYS A 49 -29.44 -4.68 -8.23
N GLY A 50 -29.51 -3.75 -7.28
CA GLY A 50 -30.20 -3.91 -6.00
C GLY A 50 -29.55 -4.93 -5.07
N CYS A 51 -28.26 -5.21 -5.22
CA CYS A 51 -27.53 -6.19 -4.40
C CYS A 51 -27.00 -5.60 -3.09
N LEU A 52 -26.44 -4.39 -3.14
CA LEU A 52 -25.97 -3.64 -1.98
C LEU A 52 -26.00 -2.15 -2.30
N THR A 53 -26.31 -1.33 -1.32
CA THR A 53 -26.21 0.13 -1.40
C THR A 53 -24.86 0.58 -0.86
N ARG A 54 -24.45 1.82 -1.17
CA ARG A 54 -23.26 2.42 -0.53
C ARG A 54 -23.37 2.48 1.00
N SER A 55 -24.57 2.75 1.52
CA SER A 55 -24.80 2.80 2.96
C SER A 55 -24.56 1.45 3.63
N ASP A 56 -24.80 0.34 2.94
CA ASP A 56 -24.54 -0.99 3.46
C ASP A 56 -23.04 -1.23 3.64
N LEU A 57 -22.19 -0.66 2.79
CA LEU A 57 -20.72 -0.72 2.94
C LEU A 57 -20.19 0.25 3.99
N ASP A 58 -20.70 1.48 4.04
CA ASP A 58 -20.26 2.48 5.02
C ASP A 58 -20.55 2.06 6.47
N SER A 59 -21.57 1.22 6.67
CA SER A 59 -21.94 0.67 7.97
C SER A 59 -21.50 -0.79 8.16
N ALA A 60 -20.84 -1.40 7.17
CA ALA A 60 -20.39 -2.78 7.25
C ALA A 60 -19.24 -2.91 8.25
N GLU A 61 -19.52 -3.57 9.37
CA GLU A 61 -18.48 -4.04 10.27
C GLU A 61 -18.18 -5.53 9.97
N PRO A 62 -16.92 -5.88 9.69
CA PRO A 62 -16.55 -7.28 9.52
C PRO A 62 -16.81 -8.03 10.84
N GLY A 63 -17.51 -9.16 10.76
CA GLY A 63 -17.67 -10.03 11.93
C GLY A 63 -16.33 -10.66 12.37
N PRO A 64 -16.26 -11.30 13.54
CA PRO A 64 -15.00 -11.78 14.14
C PRO A 64 -14.17 -12.69 13.23
N ALA A 65 -14.84 -13.54 12.43
CA ALA A 65 -14.17 -14.41 11.47
C ALA A 65 -13.59 -13.63 10.28
N ALA A 66 -14.31 -12.63 9.77
CA ALA A 66 -13.84 -11.79 8.68
C ALA A 66 -12.69 -10.88 9.13
N GLU A 67 -12.74 -10.35 10.35
CA GLU A 67 -11.63 -9.58 10.92
C GLU A 67 -10.33 -10.37 10.99
N ALA A 68 -10.41 -11.63 11.44
CA ALA A 68 -9.24 -12.50 11.54
C ALA A 68 -8.61 -12.78 10.17
N GLU A 69 -9.43 -13.08 9.15
CA GLU A 69 -8.94 -13.29 7.78
C GLU A 69 -8.35 -11.99 7.21
N LEU A 70 -9.04 -10.84 7.36
CA LEU A 70 -8.52 -9.55 6.91
C LEU A 70 -7.19 -9.19 7.60
N ALA A 71 -7.03 -9.49 8.88
CA ALA A 71 -5.77 -9.26 9.60
C ALA A 71 -4.63 -10.12 9.04
N LYS A 72 -4.90 -11.39 8.75
CA LYS A 72 -3.95 -12.31 8.13
C LYS A 72 -3.56 -11.87 6.72
N GLU A 73 -4.53 -11.48 5.90
CA GLU A 73 -4.28 -10.96 4.55
C GLU A 73 -3.43 -9.70 4.57
N ARG A 74 -3.73 -8.76 5.47
CA ARG A 74 -2.92 -7.55 5.68
C ARG A 74 -1.48 -7.89 6.06
N ALA A 75 -1.28 -8.82 6.99
CA ALA A 75 0.06 -9.24 7.40
C ALA A 75 0.86 -9.83 6.22
N GLN A 76 0.24 -10.73 5.43
CA GLN A 76 0.86 -11.33 4.25
C GLN A 76 1.15 -10.31 3.14
N PHE A 77 0.29 -9.29 2.98
CA PHE A 77 0.52 -8.22 2.03
C PHE A 77 1.73 -7.36 2.44
N VAL A 78 1.80 -6.95 3.71
CA VAL A 78 2.92 -6.16 4.25
C VAL A 78 4.23 -6.95 4.16
N GLU A 79 4.23 -8.23 4.51
CA GLU A 79 5.42 -9.09 4.40
C GLU A 79 5.95 -9.15 2.97
N ARG A 80 5.06 -9.38 1.99
CA ARG A 80 5.44 -9.38 0.56
C ARG A 80 6.04 -8.04 0.13
N LEU A 81 5.43 -6.92 0.53
CA LEU A 81 5.91 -5.58 0.20
C LEU A 81 7.27 -5.26 0.81
N ILE A 82 7.51 -5.65 2.07
CA ILE A 82 8.82 -5.47 2.71
C ILE A 82 9.88 -6.35 2.05
N SER A 83 9.55 -7.60 1.73
CA SER A 83 10.48 -8.54 1.10
C SER A 83 10.89 -8.13 -0.32
N SER A 84 9.99 -7.49 -1.08
CA SER A 84 10.29 -7.04 -2.44
C SER A 84 11.23 -5.82 -2.44
N ALA A 85 11.11 -4.93 -1.45
CA ALA A 85 12.02 -3.82 -1.26
C ALA A 85 13.45 -4.30 -0.90
N HIS A 86 13.57 -5.27 0.01
CA HIS A 86 14.89 -5.82 0.41
C HIS A 86 15.61 -6.58 -0.72
N ARG A 87 14.89 -7.05 -1.75
CA ARG A 87 15.48 -7.76 -2.90
C ARG A 87 16.03 -6.81 -3.95
N ALA A 88 15.61 -5.54 -3.96
CA ALA A 88 16.15 -4.55 -4.89
C ALA A 88 17.59 -4.12 -4.54
N ASP A 89 18.02 -4.41 -3.30
CA ASP A 89 19.33 -4.02 -2.74
C ASP A 89 20.38 -5.16 -2.71
N ALA A 90 20.12 -6.32 -3.35
CA ALA A 90 21.01 -7.50 -3.37
C ALA A 90 21.29 -8.00 -4.79
#